data_AF-Q4G1M4-F1
#
_entry.id   AF-Q4G1M4-F1
#
_cell.length_a   1.000
_cell.length_b   1.000
_cell.length_c   1.000
_cell.angle_alpha   90.00
_cell.angle_beta   90.00
_cell.angle_gamma   90.00
#
_symmetry.space_group_name_H-M   'P 1'
#
loop_
_entity.id
_entity.type
_entity.pdbx_description
1 polymer ?
#
loop_
_entity_poly.entity_id
_entity_poly.type
_entity_poly.pdbx_seq_one_letter_code
_entity_poly.pdbx_strand_id
1 'polypeptide(L)'
;MSEADSNMDKPKLYGEYLQLPSLLKCQSMTSAEAGKPVHDEHLFIITHQAYELWFKQILFELDSVREIFTAPVLDEGKARHINNRLSRITLILKLLVDQFLILETMTPLDFLEFRTHLATASGFQSLQFRLIENKLGLKEDSRVKYNQQHYMEVFNDPENIAMLQDSISSPSLLTLVERWLERTPGLAKAEFHFWERYQSAVNRWLEDQWYQPVKNESNPEVKETLMAEYQKQKDSFDTVFDPEKHQKSMERGERRLSHKAFQGALMISLYRDESRFNQPFHLLTLLVDIDSLMTKWRYNHVMMVQRMIGSKVGTGGSSGYHYLRSTISDRYKVFLDLFNLSTFLIPRDYIPPLTTTMKRTLSSVINGDCMEDEVRASKECSP
;
A
#
# COMPACT_ATOMS: atom_id res chain seq x y z
N MET A 1 -16.95 24.81 49.94
CA MET A 1 -16.12 23.91 49.11
C MET A 1 -17.04 23.29 48.07
N SER A 2 -16.63 23.40 46.82
CA SER A 2 -17.43 23.60 45.61
C SER A 2 -18.23 22.39 45.12
N GLU A 3 -19.41 22.67 44.54
CA GLU A 3 -20.23 21.79 43.68
C GLU A 3 -19.52 21.23 42.42
N ALA A 4 -18.22 21.48 42.26
CA ALA A 4 -17.42 21.06 41.12
C ALA A 4 -16.97 19.59 41.15
N ASP A 5 -17.20 18.86 42.26
CA ASP A 5 -16.72 17.48 42.45
C ASP A 5 -17.79 16.38 42.18
N SER A 6 -18.96 16.74 41.63
CA SER A 6 -20.08 15.79 41.45
C SER A 6 -20.29 15.27 40.02
N ASN A 7 -19.41 15.59 39.06
CA ASN A 7 -19.63 15.30 37.64
C ASN A 7 -18.64 14.31 36.99
N MET A 8 -17.81 13.64 37.78
CA MET A 8 -17.02 12.49 37.33
C MET A 8 -17.85 11.22 37.62
N ASP A 9 -18.11 10.41 36.59
CA ASP A 9 -18.85 9.12 36.62
C ASP A 9 -20.39 9.16 36.69
N LYS A 10 -21.04 9.89 35.78
CA LYS A 10 -22.32 9.38 35.24
C LYS A 10 -22.01 8.38 34.12
N PRO A 11 -22.48 7.12 34.20
CA PRO A 11 -22.31 6.17 33.11
C PRO A 11 -22.98 6.71 31.85
N LYS A 12 -22.19 7.00 30.81
CA LYS A 12 -22.72 7.46 29.51
C LYS A 12 -23.55 6.35 28.91
N LEU A 13 -24.79 6.66 28.55
CA LEU A 13 -25.67 5.72 27.85
C LEU A 13 -25.09 5.41 26.46
N TYR A 14 -25.32 4.19 25.95
CA TYR A 14 -24.82 3.76 24.64
C TYR A 14 -25.12 4.76 23.51
N GLY A 15 -26.36 5.27 23.47
CA GLY A 15 -26.79 6.24 22.47
C GLY A 15 -26.10 7.61 22.58
N GLU A 16 -25.71 8.01 23.79
CA GLU A 16 -24.97 9.26 24.02
C GLU A 16 -23.49 9.10 23.65
N TYR A 17 -22.89 7.96 23.99
CA TYR A 17 -21.49 7.67 23.66
C TYR A 17 -21.25 7.63 22.15
N LEU A 18 -22.14 6.99 21.39
CA LEU A 18 -22.05 6.89 19.93
C LEU A 18 -22.73 8.04 19.17
N GLN A 19 -23.34 8.99 19.88
CA GLN A 19 -24.08 10.10 19.28
C GLN A 19 -25.15 9.64 18.27
N LEU A 20 -25.87 8.57 18.60
CA LEU A 20 -26.86 7.96 17.70
C LEU A 20 -27.98 8.92 17.24
N PRO A 21 -28.48 9.87 18.07
CA PRO A 21 -29.48 10.83 17.60
C PRO A 21 -29.00 11.71 16.44
N SER A 22 -27.70 11.99 16.36
CA SER A 22 -27.11 12.69 15.22
C SER A 22 -26.90 11.74 14.06
N LEU A 23 -26.25 10.60 14.30
CA LEU A 23 -25.89 9.63 13.26
C LEU A 23 -27.12 9.05 12.53
N LEU A 24 -28.17 8.68 13.28
CA LEU A 24 -29.41 8.07 12.78
C LEU A 24 -30.44 9.12 12.32
N LYS A 25 -30.05 10.40 12.23
CA LYS A 25 -30.86 11.49 11.67
C LYS A 25 -30.26 12.06 10.37
N CYS A 26 -29.11 11.56 9.93
CA CYS A 26 -28.42 12.03 8.72
C CYS A 26 -29.00 11.43 7.42
N GLN A 27 -30.08 10.65 7.46
CA GLN A 27 -30.65 9.96 6.29
C GLN A 27 -31.77 10.79 5.64
N SER A 28 -31.40 11.79 4.82
CA SER A 28 -32.38 12.57 4.04
C SER A 28 -32.51 12.04 2.63
N MET A 29 -33.72 11.62 2.26
CA MET A 29 -34.05 11.10 0.92
C MET A 29 -34.55 12.24 0.02
N THR A 30 -33.77 12.57 -1.01
CA THR A 30 -34.11 13.61 -1.98
C THR A 30 -35.37 13.29 -2.79
N SER A 31 -35.63 12.00 -3.06
CA SER A 31 -36.87 11.58 -3.72
C SER A 31 -38.10 11.79 -2.84
N ALA A 32 -37.96 11.61 -1.52
CA ALA A 32 -39.03 11.86 -0.57
C ALA A 32 -39.33 13.37 -0.43
N GLU A 33 -38.29 14.20 -0.39
CA GLU A 33 -38.42 15.67 -0.41
C GLU A 33 -39.07 16.16 -1.72
N ALA A 34 -38.79 15.51 -2.84
CA ALA A 34 -39.42 15.79 -4.14
C ALA A 34 -40.86 15.24 -4.27
N GLY A 35 -41.40 14.59 -3.24
CA GLY A 35 -42.78 14.09 -3.19
C GLY A 35 -43.00 12.72 -3.84
N LYS A 36 -41.95 12.04 -4.31
CA LYS A 36 -42.02 10.68 -4.88
C LYS A 36 -40.96 9.78 -4.23
N PRO A 37 -41.18 9.30 -2.98
CA PRO A 37 -40.19 8.52 -2.27
C PRO A 37 -39.86 7.21 -2.99
N VAL A 38 -38.58 6.95 -3.21
CA VAL A 38 -38.06 5.69 -3.76
C VAL A 38 -37.35 4.92 -2.66
N HIS A 39 -37.85 3.72 -2.36
CA HIS A 39 -37.39 2.90 -1.22
C HIS A 39 -35.87 2.69 -1.19
N ASP A 40 -35.28 2.32 -2.33
CA ASP A 40 -33.86 1.96 -2.41
C ASP A 40 -32.89 3.15 -2.30
N GLU A 41 -33.38 4.39 -2.35
CA GLU A 41 -32.54 5.56 -2.05
C GLU A 41 -32.03 5.51 -0.60
N HIS A 42 -32.81 4.98 0.34
CA HIS A 42 -32.36 4.82 1.73
C HIS A 42 -31.16 3.86 1.83
N LEU A 43 -31.19 2.74 1.08
CA LEU A 43 -30.08 1.79 0.99
C LEU A 43 -28.84 2.45 0.39
N PHE A 44 -29.02 3.25 -0.67
CA PHE A 44 -27.96 4.01 -1.30
C PHE A 44 -27.28 4.96 -0.30
N ILE A 45 -28.05 5.74 0.46
CA ILE A 45 -27.54 6.68 1.46
C ILE A 45 -26.78 5.94 2.58
N ILE A 46 -27.39 4.93 3.19
CA ILE A 46 -26.77 4.17 4.29
C ILE A 46 -25.46 3.51 3.84
N THR A 47 -25.43 2.96 2.63
CA THR A 47 -24.22 2.33 2.08
C THR A 47 -23.07 3.34 1.99
N HIS A 48 -23.32 4.53 1.43
CA HIS A 48 -22.29 5.57 1.29
C HIS A 48 -21.87 6.14 2.66
N GLN A 49 -22.81 6.34 3.59
CA GLN A 49 -22.50 6.76 4.95
C GLN A 49 -21.61 5.75 5.68
N ALA A 50 -21.91 4.44 5.54
CA ALA A 50 -21.07 3.39 6.10
C ALA A 50 -19.66 3.38 5.48
N TYR A 51 -19.53 3.57 4.15
CA TYR A 51 -18.22 3.76 3.50
C TYR A 51 -17.45 4.94 4.10
N GLU A 52 -18.09 6.11 4.25
CA GLU A 52 -17.45 7.32 4.76
C GLU A 52 -17.04 7.18 6.24
N LEU A 53 -17.79 6.44 7.06
CA LEU A 53 -17.36 6.10 8.44
C LEU A 53 -16.09 5.25 8.44
N TRP A 54 -16.02 4.24 7.56
CA TRP A 54 -14.84 3.40 7.43
C TRP A 54 -13.65 4.14 6.83
N PHE A 55 -13.87 5.04 5.87
CA PHE A 55 -12.82 5.93 5.35
C PHE A 55 -12.25 6.81 6.45
N LYS A 56 -13.09 7.35 7.34
CA LYS A 56 -12.63 8.09 8.52
C LYS A 56 -11.78 7.23 9.45
N GLN A 57 -12.18 5.98 9.69
CA GLN A 57 -11.37 5.05 10.48
C GLN A 57 -10.02 4.75 9.81
N ILE A 58 -10.01 4.49 8.50
CA ILE A 58 -8.77 4.27 7.74
C ILE A 58 -7.85 5.48 7.84
N LEU A 59 -8.37 6.69 7.66
CA LEU A 59 -7.59 7.93 7.81
C LEU A 59 -7.00 8.07 9.21
N PHE A 60 -7.79 7.77 10.25
CA PHE A 60 -7.32 7.83 11.63
C PHE A 60 -6.17 6.85 11.91
N GLU A 61 -6.27 5.61 11.41
CA GLU A 61 -5.19 4.63 11.51
C GLU A 61 -3.96 5.06 10.70
N LEU A 62 -4.18 5.52 9.46
CA LEU A 62 -3.13 5.92 8.54
C LEU A 62 -2.32 7.11 9.07
N ASP A 63 -2.99 8.14 9.59
CA ASP A 63 -2.33 9.29 10.18
C ASP A 63 -1.53 8.89 11.43
N SER A 64 -2.07 7.98 12.25
CA SER A 64 -1.34 7.49 13.41
C SER A 64 -0.14 6.60 13.03
N VAL A 65 -0.21 5.85 11.92
CA VAL A 65 0.94 5.11 11.38
C VAL A 65 2.00 6.07 10.83
N ARG A 66 1.58 7.07 10.05
CA ARG A 66 2.47 8.12 9.52
C ARG A 66 3.22 8.82 10.66
N GLU A 67 2.52 9.14 11.74
CA GLU A 67 3.14 9.75 12.93
C GLU A 67 4.17 8.82 13.60
N ILE A 68 3.92 7.52 13.73
CA ILE A 68 4.93 6.61 14.29
C ILE A 68 6.20 6.58 13.42
N PHE A 69 6.07 6.67 12.09
CA PHE A 69 7.22 6.69 11.19
C PHE A 69 8.06 7.99 11.26
N THR A 70 7.53 9.09 11.79
CA THR A 70 8.32 10.32 11.97
C THR A 70 9.33 10.19 13.12
N ALA A 71 9.14 9.21 14.01
CA ALA A 71 10.07 8.95 15.10
C ALA A 71 11.48 8.62 14.58
N PRO A 72 12.55 9.12 15.24
CA PRO A 72 13.92 8.91 14.79
C PRO A 72 14.33 7.43 14.82
N VAL A 73 13.77 6.66 15.76
CA VAL A 73 14.03 5.23 15.92
C VAL A 73 12.71 4.46 15.98
N LEU A 74 12.61 3.48 15.10
CA LEU A 74 11.51 2.53 15.00
C LEU A 74 11.92 1.21 15.67
N ASP A 75 11.64 1.12 16.97
CA ASP A 75 11.85 -0.11 17.74
C ASP A 75 10.80 -1.18 17.42
N GLU A 76 11.00 -2.40 17.94
CA GLU A 76 10.11 -3.54 17.71
C GLU A 76 8.67 -3.29 18.21
N GLY A 77 8.51 -2.52 19.30
CA GLY A 77 7.20 -2.16 19.82
C GLY A 77 6.42 -1.29 18.83
N LYS A 78 7.07 -0.24 18.30
CA LYS A 78 6.50 0.64 17.27
C LYS A 78 6.21 -0.12 15.98
N ALA A 79 7.10 -1.01 15.54
CA ALA A 79 6.86 -1.89 14.38
C ALA A 79 5.59 -2.73 14.57
N ARG A 80 5.41 -3.33 15.75
CA ARG A 80 4.20 -4.10 16.07
C ARG A 80 2.94 -3.24 16.03
N HIS A 81 2.99 -2.01 16.56
CA HIS A 81 1.86 -1.09 16.49
C HIS A 81 1.51 -0.72 15.05
N ILE A 82 2.50 -0.46 14.20
CA ILE A 82 2.28 -0.20 12.78
C ILE A 82 1.62 -1.41 12.11
N ASN A 83 2.18 -2.61 12.30
CA ASN A 83 1.62 -3.85 11.73
C ASN A 83 0.17 -4.08 12.15
N ASN A 84 -0.16 -3.91 13.43
CA ASN A 84 -1.53 -4.07 13.92
C ASN A 84 -2.51 -3.09 13.24
N ARG A 85 -2.09 -1.84 13.02
CA ARG A 85 -2.92 -0.81 12.41
C ARG A 85 -3.07 -0.99 10.91
N LEU A 86 -1.97 -1.32 10.20
CA LEU A 86 -2.02 -1.67 8.79
C LEU A 86 -2.88 -2.91 8.55
N SER A 87 -2.75 -3.94 9.40
CA SER A 87 -3.60 -5.13 9.36
C SER A 87 -5.08 -4.78 9.56
N ARG A 88 -5.39 -3.86 10.48
CA ARG A 88 -6.74 -3.34 10.66
C ARG A 88 -7.25 -2.62 9.41
N ILE A 89 -6.45 -1.76 8.78
CA ILE A 89 -6.80 -1.11 7.51
C ILE A 89 -7.11 -2.18 6.44
N THR A 90 -6.28 -3.21 6.32
CA THR A 90 -6.49 -4.33 5.39
C THR A 90 -7.82 -5.04 5.65
N LEU A 91 -8.19 -5.31 6.91
CA LEU A 91 -9.48 -5.92 7.25
C LEU A 91 -10.67 -5.02 6.95
N ILE A 92 -10.55 -3.72 7.22
CA ILE A 92 -11.59 -2.74 6.86
C ILE A 92 -11.76 -2.72 5.34
N LEU A 93 -10.67 -2.66 4.57
CA LEU A 93 -10.73 -2.66 3.11
C LEU A 93 -11.35 -3.96 2.55
N LYS A 94 -11.12 -5.13 3.17
CA LYS A 94 -11.83 -6.37 2.80
C LYS A 94 -13.34 -6.24 3.00
N LEU A 95 -13.78 -5.71 4.14
CA LEU A 95 -15.19 -5.43 4.40
C LEU A 95 -15.76 -4.46 3.36
N LEU A 96 -15.02 -3.41 3.00
CA LEU A 96 -15.44 -2.43 2.00
C LEU A 96 -15.58 -3.02 0.59
N VAL A 97 -14.77 -4.02 0.25
CA VAL A 97 -14.88 -4.77 -1.01
C VAL A 97 -16.16 -5.60 -1.03
N ASP A 98 -16.48 -6.29 0.08
CA ASP A 98 -17.67 -7.13 0.20
C ASP A 98 -18.96 -6.31 0.34
N GLN A 99 -18.88 -5.10 0.88
CA GLN A 99 -20.02 -4.21 1.07
C GLN A 99 -20.74 -3.83 -0.23
N PHE A 100 -20.07 -3.94 -1.40
CA PHE A 100 -20.73 -3.78 -2.70
C PHE A 100 -21.85 -4.79 -2.93
N LEU A 101 -21.74 -6.00 -2.38
CA LEU A 101 -22.77 -7.06 -2.51
C LEU A 101 -24.12 -6.61 -1.95
N ILE A 102 -24.12 -5.73 -0.94
CA ILE A 102 -25.33 -5.16 -0.36
C ILE A 102 -25.98 -4.17 -1.34
N LEU A 103 -25.19 -3.29 -1.97
CA LEU A 103 -25.72 -2.30 -2.90
C LEU A 103 -26.16 -2.93 -4.23
N GLU A 104 -25.57 -4.06 -4.61
CA GLU A 104 -25.93 -4.83 -5.81
C GLU A 104 -27.29 -5.55 -5.71
N THR A 105 -27.95 -5.53 -4.54
CA THR A 105 -29.34 -6.00 -4.40
C THR A 105 -30.34 -5.01 -5.00
N MET A 106 -29.97 -3.73 -5.09
CA MET A 106 -30.78 -2.71 -5.78
C MET A 106 -30.78 -2.97 -7.29
N THR A 107 -31.95 -2.89 -7.93
CA THR A 107 -32.02 -3.09 -9.38
C THR A 107 -31.66 -1.82 -10.14
N PRO A 108 -31.18 -1.93 -11.40
CA PRO A 108 -30.94 -0.75 -12.23
C PRO A 108 -32.20 0.08 -12.49
N LEU A 109 -33.39 -0.53 -12.50
CA LEU A 109 -34.65 0.20 -12.69
C LEU A 109 -34.97 1.05 -11.46
N ASP A 110 -34.87 0.47 -10.26
CA ASP A 110 -35.09 1.19 -9.00
C ASP A 110 -34.07 2.32 -8.82
N PHE A 111 -32.80 2.08 -9.19
CA PHE A 111 -31.79 3.12 -9.19
C PHE A 111 -32.15 4.29 -10.12
N LEU A 112 -32.68 4.02 -11.31
CA LEU A 112 -33.08 5.07 -12.25
C LEU A 112 -34.23 5.94 -11.73
N GLU A 113 -35.09 5.41 -10.85
CA GLU A 113 -36.21 6.17 -10.30
C GLU A 113 -35.78 7.36 -9.44
N PHE A 114 -34.65 7.24 -8.72
CA PHE A 114 -34.13 8.34 -7.89
C PHE A 114 -32.85 8.99 -8.43
N ARG A 115 -32.19 8.39 -9.42
CA ARG A 115 -30.95 8.92 -10.01
C ARG A 115 -31.06 10.37 -10.46
N THR A 116 -32.21 10.80 -10.96
CA THR A 116 -32.44 12.18 -11.39
C THR A 116 -32.39 13.19 -10.25
N HIS A 117 -32.64 12.75 -9.01
CA HIS A 117 -32.59 13.59 -7.82
C HIS A 117 -31.17 13.74 -7.25
N LEU A 118 -30.21 12.91 -7.68
CA LEU A 118 -28.80 12.99 -7.27
C LEU A 118 -28.06 14.21 -7.86
N ALA A 119 -28.70 15.02 -8.72
CA ALA A 119 -28.13 16.21 -9.35
C ALA A 119 -26.71 15.97 -9.91
N THR A 120 -25.74 16.84 -9.58
CA THR A 120 -24.32 16.69 -9.93
C THR A 120 -23.51 15.92 -8.88
N ALA A 121 -24.16 15.42 -7.82
CA ALA A 121 -23.48 14.71 -6.75
C ALA A 121 -22.84 13.42 -7.27
N SER A 122 -21.57 13.22 -6.92
CA SER A 122 -20.81 12.07 -7.40
C SER A 122 -19.71 11.67 -6.43
N GLY A 123 -19.31 10.40 -6.46
CA GLY A 123 -18.17 9.90 -5.69
C GLY A 123 -16.85 10.61 -5.97
N PHE A 124 -16.75 11.39 -7.06
CA PHE A 124 -15.64 12.32 -7.29
C PHE A 124 -15.47 13.36 -6.16
N GLN A 125 -16.54 13.68 -5.44
CA GLN A 125 -16.60 14.61 -4.32
C GLN A 125 -16.34 13.94 -2.97
N SER A 126 -15.99 12.64 -2.92
CA SER A 126 -15.57 12.00 -1.67
C SER A 126 -14.19 12.53 -1.26
N LEU A 127 -14.20 13.50 -0.34
CA LEU A 127 -12.98 14.09 0.22
C LEU A 127 -12.10 13.03 0.86
N GLN A 128 -12.67 12.19 1.73
CA GLN A 128 -11.91 11.21 2.50
C GLN A 128 -11.23 10.19 1.59
N PHE A 129 -11.87 9.77 0.49
CA PHE A 129 -11.24 8.89 -0.49
C PHE A 129 -10.00 9.55 -1.13
N ARG A 130 -10.06 10.84 -1.46
CA ARG A 130 -8.88 11.59 -1.98
C ARG A 130 -7.79 11.76 -0.93
N LEU A 131 -8.16 12.02 0.32
CA LEU A 131 -7.21 12.10 1.43
C LEU A 131 -6.49 10.76 1.64
N ILE A 132 -7.19 9.62 1.55
CA ILE A 132 -6.57 8.29 1.65
C ILE A 132 -5.55 8.10 0.52
N GLU A 133 -5.94 8.37 -0.74
CA GLU A 133 -5.04 8.26 -1.88
C GLU A 133 -3.77 9.12 -1.71
N ASN A 134 -3.93 10.38 -1.30
CA ASN A 134 -2.81 11.31 -1.11
C ASN A 134 -1.91 10.88 0.06
N LYS A 135 -2.50 10.56 1.21
CA LYS A 135 -1.76 10.15 2.42
C LYS A 135 -1.05 8.81 2.26
N LEU A 136 -1.57 7.89 1.42
CA LEU A 136 -0.82 6.70 1.03
C LEU A 136 0.40 7.05 0.17
N GLY A 137 0.24 7.95 -0.79
CA GLY A 137 1.33 8.45 -1.64
C GLY A 137 1.04 8.42 -3.14
N LEU A 138 -0.23 8.43 -3.54
CA LEU A 138 -0.60 8.50 -4.96
C LEU A 138 -0.20 9.86 -5.55
N LYS A 139 0.75 9.85 -6.48
CA LYS A 139 1.19 11.07 -7.17
C LYS A 139 0.10 11.64 -8.07
N GLU A 140 0.05 12.97 -8.16
CA GLU A 140 -0.89 13.68 -9.02
C GLU A 140 -0.74 13.27 -10.50
N ASP A 141 0.49 13.21 -11.01
CA ASP A 141 0.78 12.81 -12.40
C ASP A 141 0.35 11.37 -12.73
N SER A 142 0.16 10.54 -11.70
CA SER A 142 -0.34 9.18 -11.88
C SER A 142 -1.85 9.13 -12.08
N ARG A 143 -2.58 10.18 -11.72
CA ARG A 143 -4.03 10.25 -11.88
C ARG A 143 -4.40 10.38 -13.35
N VAL A 144 -5.43 9.66 -13.79
CA VAL A 144 -6.01 9.85 -15.12
C VAL A 144 -6.77 11.17 -15.11
N LYS A 145 -6.39 12.10 -15.99
CA LYS A 145 -7.07 13.39 -16.15
C LYS A 145 -8.48 13.16 -16.65
N TYR A 146 -9.45 13.75 -15.96
CA TYR A 146 -10.84 13.78 -16.36
C TYR A 146 -11.20 15.20 -16.79
N ASN A 147 -11.77 15.38 -17.99
CA ASN A 147 -12.06 16.68 -18.61
C ASN A 147 -10.89 17.69 -18.58
N GLN A 148 -9.64 17.20 -18.50
CA GLN A 148 -8.43 18.02 -18.31
C GLN A 148 -8.40 18.86 -17.02
N GLN A 149 -9.36 18.67 -16.11
CA GLN A 149 -9.46 19.40 -14.85
C GLN A 149 -8.74 18.68 -13.71
N HIS A 150 -8.22 19.46 -12.78
CA HIS A 150 -7.56 18.93 -11.60
C HIS A 150 -8.59 18.33 -10.64
N TYR A 151 -8.28 17.20 -9.98
CA TYR A 151 -9.25 16.51 -9.12
C TYR A 151 -9.69 17.36 -7.90
N MET A 152 -8.94 18.40 -7.55
CA MET A 152 -9.30 19.35 -6.49
C MET A 152 -10.37 20.35 -6.92
N GLU A 153 -10.57 20.60 -8.22
CA GLU A 153 -11.57 21.56 -8.74
C GLU A 153 -13.01 21.15 -8.42
N VAL A 154 -13.21 19.90 -7.98
CA VAL A 154 -14.52 19.37 -7.57
C VAL A 154 -14.89 19.85 -6.15
N PHE A 155 -13.94 20.40 -5.38
CA PHE A 155 -14.14 20.88 -4.02
C PHE A 155 -14.12 22.42 -3.99
N ASN A 156 -15.21 23.02 -3.52
CA ASN A 156 -15.35 24.48 -3.45
C ASN A 156 -15.26 25.03 -2.02
N ASP A 157 -15.31 24.15 -1.02
CA ASP A 157 -15.26 24.53 0.38
C ASP A 157 -13.81 24.78 0.84
N PRO A 158 -13.48 25.96 1.42
CA PRO A 158 -12.12 26.29 1.82
C PRO A 158 -11.48 25.31 2.80
N GLU A 159 -12.25 24.74 3.72
CA GLU A 159 -11.74 23.76 4.70
C GLU A 159 -11.34 22.46 3.99
N ASN A 160 -12.20 21.95 3.11
CA ASN A 160 -11.88 20.77 2.28
C ASN A 160 -10.65 20.97 1.40
N ILE A 161 -10.50 22.16 0.80
CA ILE A 161 -9.32 22.50 -0.01
C ILE A 161 -8.06 22.52 0.86
N ALA A 162 -8.13 23.12 2.06
CA ALA A 162 -7.00 23.16 2.99
C ALA A 162 -6.58 21.74 3.43
N MET A 163 -7.54 20.86 3.73
CA MET A 163 -7.26 19.45 4.05
C MET A 163 -6.59 18.71 2.89
N LEU A 164 -7.01 18.97 1.65
CA LEU A 164 -6.39 18.39 0.47
C LEU A 164 -4.95 18.90 0.29
N GLN A 165 -4.72 20.19 0.43
CA GLN A 165 -3.38 20.79 0.36
C GLN A 165 -2.44 20.24 1.44
N ASP A 166 -2.93 20.10 2.68
CA ASP A 166 -2.19 19.44 3.76
C ASP A 166 -1.84 17.99 3.40
N SER A 167 -2.78 17.22 2.84
CA SER A 167 -2.53 15.83 2.46
C SER A 167 -1.48 15.64 1.36
N ILE A 168 -1.28 16.66 0.51
CA ILE A 168 -0.28 16.66 -0.57
C ILE A 168 1.09 17.11 -0.04
N SER A 169 1.10 18.13 0.81
CA SER A 169 2.33 18.75 1.33
C SER A 169 2.97 17.94 2.46
N SER A 170 2.15 17.29 3.29
CA SER A 170 2.65 16.46 4.38
C SER A 170 3.25 15.14 3.86
N PRO A 171 4.27 14.56 4.53
CA PRO A 171 4.90 13.32 4.08
C PRO A 171 3.89 12.18 3.94
N SER A 172 3.80 11.60 2.74
CA SER A 172 2.98 10.41 2.49
C SER A 172 3.54 9.18 3.20
N LEU A 173 2.73 8.13 3.36
CA LEU A 173 3.18 6.85 3.88
C LEU A 173 4.29 6.26 3.00
N LEU A 174 4.18 6.35 1.68
CA LEU A 174 5.24 5.95 0.74
C LEU A 174 6.56 6.64 1.06
N THR A 175 6.57 7.97 1.21
CA THR A 175 7.78 8.75 1.52
C THR A 175 8.38 8.35 2.87
N LEU A 176 7.55 8.10 3.87
CA LEU A 176 8.00 7.70 5.20
C LEU A 176 8.57 6.27 5.22
N VAL A 177 7.93 5.35 4.51
CA VAL A 177 8.41 3.97 4.33
C VAL A 177 9.70 3.96 3.54
N GLU A 178 9.82 4.76 2.48
CA GLU A 178 11.05 4.93 1.70
C GLU A 178 12.22 5.34 2.60
N ARG A 179 12.06 6.42 3.38
CA ARG A 179 13.10 6.88 4.32
C ARG A 179 13.48 5.81 5.34
N TRP A 180 12.51 5.03 5.81
CA TRP A 180 12.77 3.93 6.75
C TRP A 180 13.55 2.79 6.07
N LEU A 181 13.18 2.40 4.85
CA LEU A 181 13.87 1.39 4.06
C LEU A 181 15.33 1.78 3.74
N GLU A 182 15.61 3.05 3.49
CA GLU A 182 16.97 3.55 3.26
C GLU A 182 17.91 3.39 4.47
N ARG A 183 17.35 3.16 5.66
CA ARG A 183 18.07 2.91 6.91
C ARG A 183 18.11 1.43 7.30
N THR A 184 17.72 0.53 6.40
CA THR A 184 17.75 -0.91 6.66
C THR A 184 19.18 -1.36 7.00
N PRO A 185 19.38 -2.08 8.13
CA PRO A 185 20.70 -2.55 8.53
C PRO A 185 21.26 -3.53 7.50
N GLY A 186 22.56 -3.41 7.19
CA GLY A 186 23.30 -4.22 6.24
C GLY A 186 23.42 -3.65 4.82
N LEU A 187 22.73 -2.54 4.53
CA LEU A 187 22.94 -1.79 3.28
C LEU A 187 24.24 -0.99 3.28
N ALA A 188 24.68 -0.50 4.44
CA ALA A 188 25.88 0.32 4.54
C ALA A 188 27.12 -0.50 4.16
N LYS A 189 28.05 0.15 3.45
CA LYS A 189 29.34 -0.46 3.09
C LYS A 189 30.07 -0.92 4.35
N ALA A 190 30.23 -0.07 5.36
CA ALA A 190 30.93 -0.47 6.60
C ALA A 190 30.30 -1.67 7.38
N GLU A 191 29.13 -2.18 6.99
CA GLU A 191 28.45 -3.30 7.64
C GLU A 191 28.55 -4.60 6.83
N PHE A 192 27.53 -4.93 6.04
CA PHE A 192 27.40 -6.22 5.35
C PHE A 192 27.61 -6.12 3.84
N HIS A 193 27.69 -4.91 3.29
CA HIS A 193 27.83 -4.68 1.84
C HIS A 193 26.78 -5.46 1.03
N PHE A 194 25.52 -5.48 1.48
CA PHE A 194 24.47 -6.33 0.90
C PHE A 194 24.43 -6.27 -0.63
N TRP A 195 24.45 -5.06 -1.20
CA TRP A 195 24.23 -4.85 -2.63
C TRP A 195 25.32 -5.45 -3.51
N GLU A 196 26.60 -5.26 -3.14
CA GLU A 196 27.73 -5.82 -3.88
C GLU A 196 27.72 -7.35 -3.82
N ARG A 197 27.41 -7.94 -2.65
CA ARG A 197 27.29 -9.40 -2.48
C ARG A 197 26.11 -9.96 -3.25
N TYR A 198 24.99 -9.24 -3.28
CA TYR A 198 23.80 -9.60 -4.04
C TYR A 198 24.06 -9.56 -5.54
N GLN A 199 24.75 -8.55 -6.06
CA GLN A 199 25.19 -8.48 -7.46
C GLN A 199 26.06 -9.67 -7.85
N SER A 200 27.06 -10.02 -7.03
CA SER A 200 27.89 -11.21 -7.28
C SER A 200 27.08 -12.51 -7.24
N ALA A 201 26.11 -12.62 -6.32
CA ALA A 201 25.23 -13.78 -6.24
C ALA A 201 24.33 -13.93 -7.48
N VAL A 202 23.74 -12.84 -7.96
CA VAL A 202 22.92 -12.82 -9.17
C VAL A 202 23.76 -13.17 -10.40
N ASN A 203 24.97 -12.61 -10.53
CA ASN A 203 25.85 -12.92 -11.66
C ASN A 203 26.21 -14.42 -11.71
N ARG A 204 26.55 -15.01 -10.55
CA ARG A 204 26.81 -16.45 -10.44
C ARG A 204 25.57 -17.29 -10.78
N TRP A 205 24.40 -16.89 -10.29
CA TRP A 205 23.13 -17.56 -10.60
C TRP A 205 22.78 -17.49 -12.08
N LEU A 206 22.92 -16.31 -12.70
CA LEU A 206 22.71 -16.12 -14.13
C LEU A 206 23.70 -16.95 -14.96
N GLU A 207 24.96 -17.02 -14.53
CA GLU A 207 25.97 -17.83 -15.18
C GLU A 207 25.61 -19.32 -15.12
N ASP A 208 25.33 -19.85 -13.93
CA ASP A 208 25.02 -21.27 -13.72
C ASP A 208 23.74 -21.71 -14.44
N GLN A 209 22.67 -20.91 -14.34
CA GLN A 209 21.34 -21.31 -14.80
C GLN A 209 21.07 -20.99 -16.27
N TRP A 210 21.74 -19.98 -16.83
CA TRP A 210 21.42 -19.49 -18.18
C TRP A 210 22.62 -19.53 -19.11
N TYR A 211 23.80 -19.09 -18.67
CA TYR A 211 24.97 -19.03 -19.54
C TYR A 211 25.62 -20.40 -19.79
N GLN A 212 25.78 -21.24 -18.75
CA GLN A 212 26.37 -22.58 -18.92
C GLN A 212 25.52 -23.48 -19.84
N PRO A 213 24.17 -23.50 -19.75
CA PRO A 213 23.33 -24.20 -20.74
C PRO A 213 23.55 -23.71 -22.18
N VAL A 214 23.62 -22.39 -22.41
CA VAL A 214 23.92 -21.81 -23.74
C VAL A 214 25.27 -22.31 -24.28
N LYS A 215 26.27 -22.40 -23.40
CA LYS A 215 27.61 -22.86 -23.77
C LYS A 215 27.63 -24.35 -24.13
N ASN A 216 26.86 -25.16 -23.41
CA ASN A 216 26.81 -26.61 -23.57
C ASN A 216 25.85 -27.05 -24.70
N GLU A 217 24.96 -26.18 -25.17
CA GLU A 217 24.07 -26.46 -26.28
C GLU A 217 24.82 -26.50 -27.62
N SER A 218 24.56 -27.56 -28.38
CA SER A 218 25.20 -27.83 -29.67
C SER A 218 24.32 -27.42 -30.85
N ASN A 219 22.99 -27.38 -30.69
CA ASN A 219 22.06 -26.94 -31.72
C ASN A 219 22.07 -25.40 -31.86
N PRO A 220 22.44 -24.83 -33.03
CA PRO A 220 22.53 -23.38 -33.23
C PRO A 220 21.23 -22.62 -32.97
N GLU A 221 20.07 -23.15 -33.37
CA GLU A 221 18.78 -22.46 -33.26
C GLU A 221 18.29 -22.40 -31.80
N VAL A 222 18.48 -23.50 -31.07
CA VAL A 222 18.20 -23.57 -29.63
C VAL A 222 19.16 -22.67 -28.86
N LYS A 223 20.45 -22.66 -29.25
CA LYS A 223 21.47 -21.81 -28.63
C LYS A 223 21.17 -20.32 -28.78
N GLU A 224 20.71 -19.88 -29.95
CA GLU A 224 20.30 -18.50 -30.18
C GLU A 224 19.12 -18.11 -29.27
N THR A 225 18.13 -18.99 -29.16
CA THR A 225 16.97 -18.80 -28.28
C THR A 225 17.38 -18.68 -26.81
N LEU A 226 18.19 -19.62 -26.31
CA LEU A 226 18.69 -19.60 -24.93
C LEU A 226 19.55 -18.36 -24.65
N MET A 227 20.35 -17.92 -25.62
CA MET A 227 21.17 -16.70 -25.49
C MET A 227 20.30 -15.45 -25.39
N ALA A 228 19.21 -15.38 -26.17
CA ALA A 228 18.25 -14.29 -26.09
C ALA A 228 17.53 -14.26 -24.73
N GLU A 229 17.16 -15.42 -24.19
CA GLU A 229 16.58 -15.53 -22.84
C GLU A 229 17.55 -15.10 -21.74
N TYR A 230 18.80 -15.56 -21.79
CA TYR A 230 19.87 -15.12 -20.89
C TYR A 230 20.02 -13.59 -20.92
N GLN A 231 20.13 -13.00 -22.12
CA GLN A 231 20.29 -11.56 -22.27
C GLN A 231 19.09 -10.81 -21.70
N LYS A 232 17.86 -11.29 -21.95
CA LYS A 232 16.63 -10.70 -21.39
C LYS A 232 16.62 -10.73 -19.86
N GLN A 233 17.05 -11.82 -19.24
CA GLN A 233 17.15 -11.90 -17.77
C GLN A 233 18.19 -10.91 -17.26
N LYS A 234 19.38 -10.92 -17.85
CA LYS A 234 20.46 -9.99 -17.49
C LYS A 234 20.03 -8.53 -17.61
N ASP A 235 19.41 -8.16 -18.72
CA ASP A 235 18.88 -6.81 -18.96
C ASP A 235 17.85 -6.41 -17.89
N SER A 236 17.01 -7.36 -17.45
CA SER A 236 16.04 -7.14 -16.38
C SER A 236 16.74 -6.77 -15.06
N PHE A 237 17.76 -7.51 -14.64
CA PHE A 237 18.54 -7.20 -13.44
C PHE A 237 19.38 -5.92 -13.59
N ASP A 238 19.90 -5.64 -14.78
CA ASP A 238 20.63 -4.41 -15.05
C ASP A 238 19.76 -3.16 -14.83
N THR A 239 18.43 -3.27 -14.97
CA THR A 239 17.53 -2.15 -14.64
C THR A 239 17.56 -1.75 -13.16
N VAL A 240 17.94 -2.66 -12.24
CA VAL A 240 18.07 -2.35 -10.81
C VAL A 240 19.52 -2.13 -10.40
N PHE A 241 20.49 -2.80 -11.05
CA PHE A 241 21.90 -2.67 -10.72
C PHE A 241 22.51 -1.34 -11.16
N ASP A 242 22.05 -0.79 -12.28
CA ASP A 242 22.46 0.52 -12.77
C ASP A 242 21.58 1.61 -12.14
N PRO A 243 22.15 2.51 -11.30
CA PRO A 243 21.41 3.59 -10.66
C PRO A 243 20.77 4.55 -11.68
N GLU A 244 21.41 4.79 -12.83
CA GLU A 244 20.86 5.70 -13.85
C GLU A 244 19.64 5.09 -14.55
N LYS A 245 19.68 3.79 -14.86
CA LYS A 245 18.51 3.09 -15.41
C LYS A 245 17.37 3.06 -14.39
N HIS A 246 17.68 2.82 -13.12
CA HIS A 246 16.69 2.86 -12.05
C HIS A 246 16.02 4.25 -11.96
N GLN A 247 16.82 5.32 -11.96
CA GLN A 247 16.34 6.70 -11.93
C GLN A 247 15.44 7.03 -13.14
N LYS A 248 15.83 6.63 -14.35
CA LYS A 248 15.01 6.81 -15.56
C LYS A 248 13.67 6.06 -15.48
N SER A 249 13.61 4.90 -14.82
CA SER A 249 12.33 4.20 -14.57
C SER A 249 11.47 4.89 -13.50
N MET A 250 12.08 5.56 -12.52
CA MET A 250 11.33 6.40 -11.57
C MET A 250 10.71 7.62 -12.27
N GLU A 251 11.47 8.29 -13.14
CA GLU A 251 11.00 9.46 -13.92
C GLU A 251 9.84 9.11 -14.85
N ARG A 252 9.87 7.92 -15.46
CA ARG A 252 8.77 7.40 -16.28
C ARG A 252 7.55 6.93 -15.47
N GLY A 253 7.65 6.88 -14.14
CA GLY A 253 6.58 6.35 -13.30
C GLY A 253 6.41 4.82 -13.41
N GLU A 254 7.47 4.10 -13.75
CA GLU A 254 7.53 2.63 -13.68
C GLU A 254 7.98 2.13 -12.30
N ARG A 255 8.69 3.00 -11.56
CA ARG A 255 9.11 2.78 -10.15
C ARG A 255 8.71 3.96 -9.27
N ARG A 256 8.69 3.76 -7.95
CA ARG A 256 8.27 4.75 -6.95
C ARG A 256 9.32 4.96 -5.87
N LEU A 257 9.94 3.88 -5.38
CA LEU A 257 10.96 3.88 -4.35
C LEU A 257 12.32 4.33 -4.91
N SER A 258 13.07 5.07 -4.09
CA SER A 258 14.48 5.35 -4.33
C SER A 258 15.30 4.06 -4.49
N HIS A 259 16.43 4.16 -5.20
CA HIS A 259 17.32 3.00 -5.41
C HIS A 259 17.73 2.34 -4.09
N LYS A 260 18.05 3.15 -3.08
CA LYS A 260 18.46 2.65 -1.76
C LYS A 260 17.29 2.04 -0.97
N ALA A 261 16.10 2.63 -1.05
CA ALA A 261 14.90 2.03 -0.44
C ALA A 261 14.54 0.69 -1.09
N PHE A 262 14.67 0.58 -2.41
CA PHE A 262 14.50 -0.67 -3.14
C PHE A 262 15.47 -1.76 -2.64
N GLN A 263 16.75 -1.42 -2.44
CA GLN A 263 17.73 -2.34 -1.85
C GLN A 263 17.32 -2.82 -0.46
N GLY A 264 16.83 -1.90 0.40
CA GLY A 264 16.34 -2.24 1.74
C GLY A 264 15.15 -3.19 1.70
N ALA A 265 14.19 -2.94 0.83
CA ALA A 265 13.01 -3.78 0.67
C ALA A 265 13.38 -5.19 0.16
N LEU A 266 14.33 -5.27 -0.77
CA LEU A 266 14.86 -6.54 -1.25
C LEU A 266 15.61 -7.31 -0.16
N MET A 267 16.43 -6.61 0.63
CA MET A 267 17.14 -7.21 1.76
C MET A 267 16.16 -7.81 2.78
N ILE A 268 15.15 -7.05 3.20
CA ILE A 268 14.10 -7.54 4.10
C ILE A 268 13.40 -8.76 3.51
N SER A 269 13.13 -8.77 2.20
CA SER A 269 12.43 -9.87 1.53
C SER A 269 13.27 -11.15 1.46
N LEU A 270 14.58 -11.04 1.21
CA LEU A 270 15.49 -12.18 1.11
C LEU A 270 15.83 -12.78 2.49
N TYR A 271 15.93 -11.95 3.53
CA TYR A 271 16.30 -12.37 4.90
C TYR A 271 15.12 -12.30 5.87
N ARG A 272 13.88 -12.42 5.38
CA ARG A 272 12.64 -12.30 6.19
C ARG A 272 12.52 -13.30 7.35
N ASP A 273 13.27 -14.40 7.28
CA ASP A 273 13.27 -15.45 8.29
C ASP A 273 14.11 -15.05 9.53
N GLU A 274 14.90 -13.96 9.44
CA GLU A 274 15.63 -13.39 10.57
C GLU A 274 14.71 -12.60 11.51
N SER A 275 14.93 -12.70 12.82
CA SER A 275 14.02 -12.14 13.85
C SER A 275 13.74 -10.65 13.65
N ARG A 276 14.77 -9.84 13.39
CA ARG A 276 14.60 -8.38 13.18
C ARG A 276 13.96 -8.01 11.85
N PHE A 277 13.91 -8.91 10.88
CA PHE A 277 13.26 -8.68 9.58
C PHE A 277 11.87 -9.32 9.45
N ASN A 278 11.45 -10.17 10.38
CA ASN A 278 10.11 -10.74 10.39
C ASN A 278 9.00 -9.67 10.42
N GLN A 279 9.05 -8.74 11.38
CA GLN A 279 8.06 -7.66 11.49
C GLN A 279 8.12 -6.67 10.31
N PRO A 280 9.31 -6.21 9.86
CA PRO A 280 9.46 -5.46 8.61
C PRO A 280 8.87 -6.14 7.38
N PHE A 281 9.08 -7.45 7.20
CA PHE A 281 8.53 -8.18 6.06
C PHE A 281 7.01 -8.25 6.10
N HIS A 282 6.43 -8.45 7.30
CA HIS A 282 4.98 -8.41 7.47
C HIS A 282 4.41 -7.02 7.12
N LEU A 283 5.11 -5.95 7.52
CA LEU A 283 4.76 -4.58 7.15
C LEU A 283 4.70 -4.41 5.63
N LEU A 284 5.75 -4.81 4.91
CA LEU A 284 5.79 -4.72 3.44
C LEU A 284 4.66 -5.53 2.79
N THR A 285 4.33 -6.69 3.34
CA THR A 285 3.20 -7.52 2.87
C THR A 285 1.87 -6.79 3.05
N LEU A 286 1.65 -6.14 4.19
CA LEU A 286 0.42 -5.38 4.45
C LEU A 286 0.26 -4.17 3.51
N LEU A 287 1.37 -3.51 3.13
CA LEU A 287 1.32 -2.41 2.15
C LEU A 287 0.87 -2.91 0.76
N VAL A 288 1.39 -4.07 0.34
CA VAL A 288 0.96 -4.76 -0.89
C VAL A 288 -0.52 -5.15 -0.81
N ASP A 289 -0.97 -5.67 0.34
CA ASP A 289 -2.37 -6.02 0.56
C ASP A 289 -3.31 -4.81 0.46
N ILE A 290 -2.92 -3.66 1.03
CA ILE A 290 -3.69 -2.41 0.95
C ILE A 290 -3.85 -1.97 -0.51
N ASP A 291 -2.79 -1.94 -1.31
CA ASP A 291 -2.87 -1.59 -2.74
C ASP A 291 -3.74 -2.58 -3.54
N SER A 292 -3.61 -3.88 -3.24
CA SER A 292 -4.41 -4.93 -3.87
C SER A 292 -5.89 -4.73 -3.58
N LEU A 293 -6.25 -4.47 -2.32
CA LEU A 293 -7.63 -4.26 -1.89
C LEU A 293 -8.21 -2.94 -2.40
N MET A 294 -7.43 -1.86 -2.45
CA MET A 294 -7.85 -0.62 -3.09
C MET A 294 -8.16 -0.84 -4.58
N THR A 295 -7.34 -1.62 -5.28
CA THR A 295 -7.58 -1.98 -6.68
C THR A 295 -8.83 -2.86 -6.84
N LYS A 296 -9.03 -3.85 -5.95
CA LYS A 296 -10.23 -4.68 -5.92
C LYS A 296 -11.49 -3.86 -5.64
N TRP A 297 -11.44 -2.91 -4.72
CA TRP A 297 -12.54 -1.99 -4.44
C TRP A 297 -12.90 -1.19 -5.68
N ARG A 298 -11.91 -0.63 -6.40
CA ARG A 298 -12.14 0.08 -7.68
C ARG A 298 -12.76 -0.85 -8.73
N TYR A 299 -12.29 -2.09 -8.82
CA TYR A 299 -12.82 -3.07 -9.76
C TYR A 299 -14.28 -3.41 -9.47
N ASN A 300 -14.62 -3.75 -8.22
CA ASN A 300 -16.01 -4.04 -7.82
C ASN A 300 -16.92 -2.82 -8.05
N HIS A 301 -16.43 -1.62 -7.72
CA HIS A 301 -17.14 -0.38 -8.03
C HIS A 301 -17.42 -0.24 -9.54
N VAL A 302 -16.43 -0.52 -10.40
CA VAL A 302 -16.60 -0.48 -11.86
C VAL A 302 -17.64 -1.49 -12.34
N MET A 303 -17.62 -2.73 -11.83
CA MET A 303 -18.59 -3.77 -12.19
C MET A 303 -20.02 -3.37 -11.78
N MET A 304 -20.19 -2.91 -10.54
CA MET A 304 -21.47 -2.42 -10.03
C MET A 304 -21.97 -1.24 -10.89
N VAL A 305 -21.12 -0.25 -11.18
CA VAL A 305 -21.50 0.91 -12.02
C VAL A 305 -21.90 0.47 -13.43
N GLN A 306 -21.17 -0.47 -14.03
CA GLN A 306 -21.53 -1.02 -15.35
C GLN A 306 -22.92 -1.67 -15.32
N ARG A 307 -23.26 -2.40 -14.25
CA ARG A 307 -24.58 -2.99 -14.07
C ARG A 307 -25.67 -1.93 -13.87
N MET A 308 -25.39 -0.88 -13.09
CA MET A 308 -26.37 0.16 -12.75
C MET A 308 -26.66 1.13 -13.91
N ILE A 309 -25.65 1.54 -14.68
CA ILE A 309 -25.81 2.58 -15.71
C ILE A 309 -25.31 2.19 -17.11
N GLY A 310 -24.70 1.01 -17.29
CA GLY A 310 -24.11 0.61 -18.57
C GLY A 310 -23.06 1.61 -19.04
N SER A 311 -23.15 2.03 -20.30
CA SER A 311 -22.27 3.04 -20.90
C SER A 311 -22.79 4.48 -20.77
N LYS A 312 -23.82 4.72 -19.95
CA LYS A 312 -24.33 6.09 -19.74
C LYS A 312 -23.28 6.94 -19.01
N VAL A 313 -23.29 8.24 -19.33
CA VAL A 313 -22.48 9.25 -18.64
C VAL A 313 -22.87 9.31 -17.15
N GLY A 314 -21.87 9.42 -16.27
CA GLY A 314 -22.08 9.54 -14.83
C GLY A 314 -22.64 10.91 -14.42
N THR A 315 -23.26 11.01 -13.24
CA THR A 315 -23.81 12.29 -12.71
C THR A 315 -22.71 13.34 -12.49
N GLY A 316 -21.47 12.91 -12.21
CA GLY A 316 -20.29 13.78 -12.13
C GLY A 316 -19.68 14.18 -13.49
N GLY A 317 -20.37 13.93 -14.60
CA GLY A 317 -19.97 14.29 -15.97
C GLY A 317 -18.96 13.36 -16.65
N SER A 318 -18.39 12.39 -15.93
CA SER A 318 -17.43 11.45 -16.52
C SER A 318 -18.07 10.52 -17.54
N SER A 319 -17.24 9.91 -18.41
CA SER A 319 -17.65 8.77 -19.24
C SER A 319 -18.13 7.55 -18.45
N GLY A 320 -18.26 7.69 -17.12
CA GLY A 320 -18.84 6.75 -16.19
C GLY A 320 -17.95 5.53 -16.07
N TYR A 321 -18.44 4.42 -16.58
CA TYR A 321 -17.75 3.15 -16.63
C TYR A 321 -16.32 3.25 -17.23
N HIS A 322 -16.14 3.95 -18.36
CA HIS A 322 -14.84 3.97 -19.05
C HIS A 322 -13.76 4.71 -18.24
N TYR A 323 -14.11 5.84 -17.62
CA TYR A 323 -13.20 6.54 -16.70
C TYR A 323 -12.84 5.65 -15.52
N LEU A 324 -13.84 5.08 -14.82
CA LEU A 324 -13.58 4.27 -13.63
C LEU A 324 -12.70 3.06 -13.98
N ARG A 325 -12.93 2.43 -15.14
CA ARG A 325 -12.10 1.34 -15.65
C ARG A 325 -10.63 1.75 -15.85
N SER A 326 -10.38 2.97 -16.32
CA SER A 326 -9.01 3.50 -16.46
C SER A 326 -8.27 3.67 -15.13
N THR A 327 -9.01 3.75 -14.01
CA THR A 327 -8.41 3.81 -12.67
C THR A 327 -7.94 2.45 -12.14
N ILE A 328 -8.33 1.35 -12.79
CA ILE A 328 -7.81 0.00 -12.50
C ILE A 328 -6.50 -0.17 -13.29
N SER A 329 -5.45 0.48 -12.79
CA SER A 329 -4.14 0.55 -13.43
C SER A 329 -3.05 0.58 -12.38
N ASP A 330 -1.86 0.08 -12.73
CA ASP A 330 -0.65 0.20 -11.90
C ASP A 330 -0.25 1.65 -11.63
N ARG A 331 -0.78 2.62 -12.39
CA ARG A 331 -0.65 4.05 -12.06
C ARG A 331 -1.21 4.37 -10.67
N TYR A 332 -2.26 3.68 -10.24
CA TYR A 332 -2.89 3.90 -8.93
C TYR A 332 -2.30 3.05 -7.80
N LYS A 333 -1.33 2.16 -8.09
CA LYS A 333 -0.62 1.38 -7.07
C LYS A 333 0.52 2.21 -6.50
N VAL A 334 0.47 2.48 -5.20
CA VAL A 334 1.44 3.34 -4.53
C VAL A 334 2.75 2.59 -4.27
N PHE A 335 2.65 1.33 -3.84
CA PHE A 335 3.76 0.43 -3.51
C PHE A 335 4.05 -0.55 -4.65
N LEU A 336 3.96 -0.08 -5.91
CA LEU A 336 4.18 -0.88 -7.12
C LEU A 336 5.49 -1.67 -7.08
N ASP A 337 6.57 -1.06 -6.57
CA ASP A 337 7.88 -1.71 -6.49
C ASP A 337 7.85 -2.96 -5.61
N LEU A 338 7.06 -2.99 -4.55
CA LEU A 338 6.96 -4.14 -3.64
C LEU A 338 6.35 -5.37 -4.32
N PHE A 339 5.40 -5.17 -5.25
CA PHE A 339 4.90 -6.27 -6.09
C PHE A 339 6.01 -6.78 -7.02
N ASN A 340 6.72 -5.85 -7.65
CA ASN A 340 7.75 -6.13 -8.65
C ASN A 340 9.07 -6.64 -8.04
N LEU A 341 9.25 -6.61 -6.71
CA LEU A 341 10.39 -7.23 -6.03
C LEU A 341 10.51 -8.72 -6.36
N SER A 342 9.39 -9.40 -6.60
CA SER A 342 9.34 -10.82 -6.94
C SER A 342 10.17 -11.16 -8.18
N THR A 343 10.29 -10.23 -9.13
CA THR A 343 11.12 -10.35 -10.33
C THR A 343 12.62 -10.49 -10.00
N PHE A 344 13.03 -9.94 -8.87
CA PHE A 344 14.43 -9.86 -8.43
C PHE A 344 14.73 -10.83 -7.27
N LEU A 345 13.88 -11.82 -7.03
CA LEU A 345 14.20 -12.89 -6.09
C LEU A 345 15.03 -13.96 -6.80
N ILE A 346 16.06 -14.44 -6.12
CA ILE A 346 16.91 -15.55 -6.58
C ILE A 346 16.71 -16.79 -5.69
N PRO A 347 17.06 -18.00 -6.15
CA PRO A 347 16.95 -19.21 -5.35
C PRO A 347 17.75 -19.10 -4.05
N ARG A 348 17.25 -19.74 -2.98
CA ARG A 348 17.80 -19.62 -1.62
C ARG A 348 19.29 -19.95 -1.54
N ASP A 349 19.75 -20.93 -2.31
CA ASP A 349 21.16 -21.37 -2.33
C ASP A 349 22.12 -20.30 -2.87
N TYR A 350 21.61 -19.33 -3.64
CA TYR A 350 22.41 -18.23 -4.17
C TYR A 350 22.40 -16.99 -3.26
N ILE A 351 21.43 -16.86 -2.36
CA ILE A 351 21.32 -15.72 -1.44
C ILE A 351 22.62 -15.60 -0.62
N PRO A 352 23.27 -14.42 -0.56
CA PRO A 352 24.50 -14.27 0.18
C PRO A 352 24.34 -14.66 1.66
N PRO A 353 25.13 -15.59 2.20
CA PRO A 353 25.00 -15.97 3.62
C PRO A 353 25.35 -14.78 4.51
N LEU A 354 24.57 -14.57 5.57
CA LEU A 354 24.86 -13.55 6.57
C LEU A 354 26.19 -13.83 7.27
N THR A 355 27.00 -12.81 7.51
CA THR A 355 28.20 -12.94 8.36
C THR A 355 27.79 -13.18 9.80
N THR A 356 28.65 -13.78 10.62
CA THR A 356 28.36 -14.00 12.06
C THR A 356 27.98 -12.70 12.76
N THR A 357 28.68 -11.60 12.46
CA THR A 357 28.37 -10.27 12.98
C THR A 357 26.98 -9.79 12.54
N MET A 358 26.64 -9.92 11.25
CA MET A 358 25.33 -9.49 10.75
C MET A 358 24.20 -10.37 11.29
N LYS A 359 24.42 -11.67 11.42
CA LYS A 359 23.46 -12.59 12.05
C LYS A 359 23.22 -12.21 13.51
N ARG A 360 24.27 -11.85 14.26
CA ARG A 360 24.13 -11.34 15.63
C ARG A 360 23.35 -10.03 15.67
N THR A 361 23.66 -9.09 14.77
CA THR A 361 22.92 -7.82 14.64
C THR A 361 21.44 -8.08 14.35
N LEU A 362 21.11 -9.04 13.50
CA LEU A 362 19.73 -9.34 13.09
C LEU A 362 18.98 -10.30 14.04
N SER A 363 19.72 -10.98 14.92
CA SER A 363 19.16 -11.82 15.98
C SER A 363 18.67 -10.99 17.17
N SER A 364 17.58 -11.42 17.79
CA SER A 364 17.08 -10.88 19.06
C SER A 364 17.92 -11.29 20.28
N VAL A 365 18.88 -12.21 20.11
CA VAL A 365 19.73 -12.73 21.19
C VAL A 365 20.92 -11.80 21.40
N ILE A 366 20.75 -10.81 22.28
CA ILE A 366 21.86 -10.04 22.83
C ILE A 366 22.52 -10.87 23.92
N ASN A 367 23.76 -11.31 23.68
CA ASN A 367 24.77 -11.79 24.64
C ASN A 367 24.26 -12.75 25.75
N GLY A 368 24.39 -14.05 25.53
CA GLY A 368 24.13 -15.06 26.57
C GLY A 368 25.16 -16.19 26.67
N ASP A 369 25.63 -16.79 25.57
CA ASP A 369 26.23 -18.14 25.68
C ASP A 369 27.51 -18.41 24.88
N CYS A 370 28.15 -17.42 24.26
CA CYS A 370 29.36 -17.69 23.45
C CYS A 370 30.69 -17.48 24.19
N MET A 371 30.71 -17.35 25.52
CA MET A 371 31.98 -17.40 26.27
C MET A 371 32.49 -18.83 26.47
N GLU A 372 31.69 -19.87 26.20
CA GLU A 372 32.17 -21.25 26.38
C GLU A 372 32.93 -21.80 25.16
N ASP A 373 32.68 -21.29 23.94
CA ASP A 373 33.32 -21.80 22.72
C ASP A 373 34.72 -21.21 22.46
N GLU A 374 34.98 -19.95 22.84
CA GLU A 374 36.33 -19.36 22.74
C GLU A 374 37.30 -19.91 23.81
N VAL A 375 36.78 -20.34 24.97
CA VAL A 375 37.59 -20.98 26.03
C VAL A 375 37.88 -22.45 25.70
N ARG A 376 37.03 -23.13 24.90
CA ARG A 376 37.30 -24.48 24.41
C ARG A 376 38.36 -24.50 23.30
N ALA A 377 38.31 -23.56 22.36
CA ALA A 377 39.27 -23.47 21.27
C ALA A 377 40.70 -23.09 21.74
N SER A 378 40.82 -22.38 22.87
CA SER A 378 42.12 -21.98 23.43
C SER A 378 42.79 -23.03 24.32
N LYS A 379 42.09 -24.10 24.72
CA LYS A 379 42.67 -25.21 25.50
C LYS A 379 43.19 -26.39 24.66
N GLU A 380 42.84 -26.47 23.39
CA GLU A 380 43.32 -27.53 22.48
C GLU A 380 44.57 -27.14 21.67
N CYS A 381 45.04 -25.90 21.80
CA CYS A 381 46.25 -25.40 21.16
C CYS A 381 47.28 -24.92 22.21
N SER A 382 47.92 -25.86 22.91
CA SER A 382 49.25 -25.65 23.48
C SER A 382 50.00 -26.99 23.53
N PRO A 383 51.23 -27.06 23.01
CA PRO A 383 52.00 -28.30 22.88
C PRO A 383 52.53 -28.86 24.20
#